data_AF-A0A938IKD3-F1
#
_entry.id   AF-A0A938IKD3-F1
#
_cell.length_a   1.000
_cell.length_b   1.000
_cell.length_c   1.000
_cell.angle_alpha   90.00
_cell.angle_beta   90.00
_cell.angle_gamma   90.00
#
_symmetry.space_group_name_H-M   'P 1'
#
loop_
_entity.id
_entity.type
_entity.pdbx_description
1 polymer ?
#
loop_
_entity_poly.entity_id
_entity_poly.type
_entity_poly.pdbx_seq_one_letter_code
_entity_poly.pdbx_strand_id
1 'polypeptide(L)'
;MNASRWWSRNGTKSSARRNRKRRQRRRGPGMTMERLESRDLMAVSSLWFSGSMLVVQSNNLATNVEVSRVGANVVVNDVGSRKSWAYAANLVSAVEFQGGAGNDRFVDLIATMTVRCFGFGGNDYLQGAGGNDYLDGGDGNDTLVALGGNDTLVGGAGNDVLQGGEGADSVWGGAGNDLLLGEGGDDQLVGESGDDQLNGGAGIDRMFGGAGNDTLVAIDNVIGDFTQGDEGGDTYWLDLDATTDLVAGASSDDTTHLVRSFANGADRTLDGDRIADPKALSNHVYKSFAGRPLFSSAGPAYSDIRQGAVGDCYLLAGLSAIAMDAPRMLRQNLVDFNDGTFGIRLGNNFYRVDSDLPVANSRSANPAYAGFGAEGSLWVALVEKAFTYYRKGAGTYASIVGGWGVEANLAFGTRAPGDRDMTRYANATSLANEVFNRWSTYGAVTIGFLGQKRPGVGNAPLIMGHMYTVISVTLTNGAVTGITVRNPWGVDGVANSSNPNDGLVTLTPDQLFCYTGRVNWGAV
;
A
#
# COMPACT_ATOMS: atom_id res chain seq x y z
N MET A 1 6.44 72.43 -13.04
CA MET A 1 6.18 73.52 -12.07
C MET A 1 4.67 73.68 -11.93
N ASN A 2 4.17 73.58 -10.69
CA ASN A 2 2.88 74.01 -10.11
C ASN A 2 1.56 73.45 -10.71
N ALA A 3 0.76 72.63 -10.00
CA ALA A 3 -0.09 72.91 -8.81
C ALA A 3 -1.09 74.06 -9.11
N SER A 4 -2.43 73.92 -8.99
CA SER A 4 -3.24 73.73 -7.76
C SER A 4 -4.75 73.61 -8.11
N ARG A 5 -5.50 72.60 -7.65
CA ARG A 5 -6.48 72.54 -6.51
C ARG A 5 -7.77 73.41 -6.55
N TRP A 6 -8.93 72.71 -6.58
CA TRP A 6 -10.21 72.84 -5.81
C TRP A 6 -11.12 74.08 -6.08
N TRP A 7 -12.47 74.10 -6.14
CA TRP A 7 -13.56 73.30 -5.54
C TRP A 7 -14.97 73.45 -6.20
N SER A 8 -15.81 72.41 -6.04
CA SER A 8 -17.27 72.36 -5.72
C SER A 8 -18.44 72.51 -6.73
N ARG A 9 -19.30 71.47 -6.66
CA ARG A 9 -20.79 71.40 -6.56
C ARG A 9 -21.74 71.51 -7.77
N ASN A 10 -22.34 70.35 -8.04
CA ASN A 10 -23.77 70.01 -8.22
C ASN A 10 -24.66 70.71 -9.27
N GLY A 11 -25.18 69.87 -10.18
CA GLY A 11 -26.57 69.96 -10.66
C GLY A 11 -26.82 69.30 -12.02
N THR A 12 -28.06 68.80 -12.18
CA THR A 12 -28.79 68.44 -13.42
C THR A 12 -28.81 66.96 -13.83
N LYS A 13 -29.85 66.41 -14.47
CA LYS A 13 -31.31 66.68 -14.55
C LYS A 13 -31.93 65.42 -15.20
N SER A 14 -33.24 65.29 -15.03
CA SER A 14 -34.19 64.38 -15.68
C SER A 14 -34.08 64.24 -17.22
N SER A 15 -34.48 63.08 -17.78
CA SER A 15 -35.79 62.88 -18.48
C SER A 15 -35.80 61.84 -19.63
N ALA A 16 -36.94 61.14 -19.68
CA ALA A 16 -37.72 60.73 -20.88
C ALA A 16 -37.38 59.48 -21.72
N ARG A 17 -38.34 58.55 -21.64
CA ARG A 17 -38.77 57.48 -22.58
C ARG A 17 -38.64 57.81 -24.08
N ARG A 18 -38.28 56.79 -24.88
CA ARG A 18 -38.93 56.53 -26.18
C ARG A 18 -38.81 55.06 -26.62
N ASN A 19 -39.92 54.57 -27.16
CA ASN A 19 -40.25 53.21 -27.57
C ASN A 19 -40.19 53.13 -29.13
N ARG A 20 -39.74 52.02 -29.76
CA ARG A 20 -40.25 51.54 -31.08
C ARG A 20 -39.58 50.25 -31.63
N LYS A 21 -40.46 49.23 -31.81
CA LYS A 21 -40.62 48.27 -32.94
C LYS A 21 -39.48 47.27 -33.28
N ARG A 22 -39.83 45.96 -33.32
CA ARG A 22 -40.17 45.22 -34.55
C ARG A 22 -40.46 43.70 -34.35
N ARG A 23 -41.58 43.27 -34.96
CA ARG A 23 -41.86 42.05 -35.74
C ARG A 23 -41.88 40.65 -35.07
N GLN A 24 -43.10 40.11 -34.98
CA GLN A 24 -43.41 38.67 -35.07
C GLN A 24 -43.25 38.16 -36.52
N ARG A 25 -42.70 36.95 -36.69
CA ARG A 25 -42.95 36.02 -37.81
C ARG A 25 -42.96 34.57 -37.32
N ARG A 26 -43.82 33.76 -37.95
CA ARG A 26 -44.24 32.39 -37.61
C ARG A 26 -43.28 31.28 -38.10
N ARG A 27 -43.21 30.20 -37.29
CA ARG A 27 -43.00 28.73 -37.50
C ARG A 27 -42.28 28.18 -38.76
N GLY A 28 -41.33 27.25 -38.51
CA GLY A 28 -40.85 26.19 -39.42
C GLY A 28 -39.65 25.40 -38.82
N PRO A 29 -39.51 24.08 -39.04
CA PRO A 29 -38.90 23.13 -38.09
C PRO A 29 -37.41 22.85 -38.34
N GLY A 30 -36.68 22.52 -37.27
CA GLY A 30 -35.27 22.11 -37.34
C GLY A 30 -34.45 22.72 -36.22
N MET A 31 -34.72 22.33 -34.96
CA MET A 31 -33.67 22.34 -33.95
C MET A 31 -33.07 20.95 -33.94
N THR A 32 -31.92 20.86 -34.60
CA THR A 32 -30.95 19.78 -34.47
C THR A 32 -30.70 19.48 -33.01
N MET A 33 -30.59 18.19 -32.67
CA MET A 33 -30.04 17.71 -31.41
C MET A 33 -28.60 18.21 -31.28
N GLU A 34 -28.42 19.42 -30.78
CA GLU A 34 -27.14 19.94 -30.33
C GLU A 34 -27.21 20.13 -28.82
N ARG A 35 -26.55 19.20 -28.12
CA ARG A 35 -25.89 19.43 -26.84
C ARG A 35 -26.77 19.95 -25.70
N LEU A 36 -27.48 19.01 -25.05
CA LEU A 36 -27.66 19.05 -23.60
C LEU A 36 -26.28 18.82 -22.94
N GLU A 37 -25.42 19.84 -22.91
CA GLU A 37 -24.19 19.78 -22.11
C GLU A 37 -24.49 20.05 -20.63
N SER A 38 -24.48 18.97 -19.85
CA SER A 38 -23.74 18.81 -18.59
C SER A 38 -23.91 19.82 -17.43
N ARG A 39 -24.94 20.67 -17.40
CA ARG A 39 -25.11 21.63 -16.29
C ARG A 39 -26.24 21.36 -15.28
N ASP A 40 -26.96 20.24 -15.36
CA ASP A 40 -28.08 19.98 -14.42
C ASP A 40 -28.46 18.49 -14.22
N LEU A 41 -27.56 17.53 -14.46
CA LEU A 41 -27.81 16.15 -14.00
C LEU A 41 -27.54 16.10 -12.49
N MET A 42 -28.61 16.02 -11.69
CA MET A 42 -28.47 15.74 -10.25
C MET A 42 -27.85 14.35 -10.08
N ALA A 43 -26.87 14.23 -9.17
CA ALA A 43 -26.30 12.94 -8.83
C ALA A 43 -27.34 12.11 -8.07
N VAL A 44 -28.06 12.73 -7.12
CA VAL A 44 -29.28 12.14 -6.54
C VAL A 44 -30.43 12.15 -7.55
N SER A 45 -30.88 10.96 -7.94
CA SER A 45 -31.98 10.74 -8.89
C SER A 45 -33.36 10.78 -8.21
N SER A 46 -33.46 10.26 -6.98
CA SER A 46 -34.71 10.23 -6.20
C SER A 46 -34.48 10.25 -4.69
N LEU A 47 -35.44 10.83 -3.96
CA LEU A 47 -35.58 10.67 -2.51
C LEU A 47 -37.01 10.29 -2.16
N TRP A 48 -37.19 9.30 -1.28
CA TRP A 48 -38.50 8.89 -0.79
C TRP A 48 -38.41 8.24 0.59
N PHE A 49 -39.56 7.96 1.19
CA PHE A 49 -39.64 7.21 2.45
C PHE A 49 -40.10 5.78 2.19
N SER A 50 -39.40 4.82 2.80
CA SER A 50 -39.88 3.45 2.99
C SER A 50 -40.16 3.26 4.48
N GLY A 51 -41.43 3.46 4.89
CA GLY A 51 -41.75 3.61 6.31
C GLY A 51 -41.14 4.90 6.88
N SER A 52 -40.29 4.79 7.91
CA SER A 52 -39.51 5.90 8.49
C SER A 52 -38.06 5.96 8.01
N MET A 53 -37.66 5.08 7.08
CA MET A 53 -36.34 5.12 6.44
C MET A 53 -36.38 6.08 5.26
N LEU A 54 -35.44 7.04 5.23
CA LEU A 54 -35.25 7.96 4.11
C LEU A 54 -34.30 7.31 3.11
N VAL A 55 -34.79 7.01 1.90
CA VAL A 55 -33.96 6.45 0.83
C VAL A 55 -33.46 7.57 -0.08
N VAL A 56 -32.17 7.56 -0.34
CA VAL A 56 -31.44 8.46 -1.23
C VAL A 56 -30.84 7.63 -2.35
N GLN A 57 -31.39 7.76 -3.55
CA GLN A 57 -30.93 7.00 -4.72
C GLN A 57 -30.12 7.90 -5.63
N SER A 58 -28.93 7.45 -6.01
CA SER A 58 -28.08 8.11 -6.99
C SER A 58 -28.46 7.72 -8.43
N ASN A 59 -27.75 8.27 -9.39
CA ASN A 59 -27.81 7.86 -10.79
C ASN A 59 -26.58 6.99 -11.10
N ASN A 60 -26.41 6.55 -12.35
CA ASN A 60 -25.26 5.71 -12.72
C ASN A 60 -23.93 6.48 -12.87
N LEU A 61 -23.80 7.68 -12.32
CA LEU A 61 -22.58 8.49 -12.33
C LEU A 61 -22.06 8.64 -10.91
N ALA A 62 -20.77 8.95 -10.81
CA ALA A 62 -20.12 9.29 -9.55
C ALA A 62 -20.91 10.35 -8.75
N THR A 63 -21.26 10.00 -7.52
CA THR A 63 -22.09 10.77 -6.61
C THR A 63 -21.30 11.16 -5.36
N ASN A 64 -21.66 12.29 -4.74
CA ASN A 64 -21.08 12.69 -3.45
C ASN A 64 -22.19 13.27 -2.58
N VAL A 65 -22.66 12.47 -1.63
CA VAL A 65 -23.78 12.82 -0.76
C VAL A 65 -23.38 12.63 0.70
N GLU A 66 -23.73 13.63 1.50
CA GLU A 66 -23.54 13.62 2.94
C GLU A 66 -24.88 13.82 3.64
N VAL A 67 -25.11 13.10 4.73
CA VAL A 67 -26.26 13.33 5.62
C VAL A 67 -25.77 13.91 6.93
N SER A 68 -26.50 14.92 7.42
CA SER A 68 -26.10 15.65 8.63
C SER A 68 -27.30 16.14 9.44
N ARG A 69 -27.06 16.41 10.72
CA ARG A 69 -28.04 17.00 11.63
C ARG A 69 -27.94 18.53 11.59
N VAL A 70 -29.02 19.20 11.18
CA VAL A 70 -29.09 20.68 11.19
C VAL A 70 -30.32 21.12 11.96
N GLY A 71 -30.12 21.54 13.21
CA GLY A 71 -31.20 21.88 14.13
C GLY A 71 -32.15 20.69 14.35
N ALA A 72 -33.44 20.89 14.11
CA ALA A 72 -34.45 19.82 14.24
C ALA A 72 -34.54 18.91 12.99
N ASN A 73 -33.75 19.15 11.95
CA ASN A 73 -33.84 18.42 10.69
C ASN A 73 -32.68 17.44 10.46
N VAL A 74 -32.96 16.37 9.72
CA VAL A 74 -31.97 15.60 8.96
C VAL A 74 -31.84 16.28 7.60
N VAL A 75 -30.62 16.55 7.17
CA VAL A 75 -30.33 17.22 5.90
C VAL A 75 -29.47 16.30 5.03
N VAL A 76 -29.98 16.00 3.84
CA VAL A 76 -29.25 15.33 2.76
C VAL A 76 -28.61 16.42 1.89
N ASN A 77 -27.29 16.38 1.72
CA ASN A 77 -26.54 17.30 0.88
C ASN A 77 -25.90 16.53 -0.28
N ASP A 78 -26.35 16.78 -1.51
CA ASP A 78 -25.59 16.41 -2.71
C ASP A 78 -24.52 17.49 -2.93
N VAL A 79 -23.29 17.17 -2.49
CA VAL A 79 -22.14 18.08 -2.49
C VAL A 79 -21.73 18.42 -3.92
N GLY A 80 -21.81 17.43 -4.82
CA GLY A 80 -21.47 17.58 -6.23
C GLY A 80 -22.40 18.55 -6.95
N SER A 81 -23.71 18.37 -6.79
CA SER A 81 -24.71 19.23 -7.45
C SER A 81 -25.10 20.48 -6.64
N ARG A 82 -24.58 20.63 -5.41
CA ARG A 82 -24.86 21.72 -4.46
C ARG A 82 -26.36 21.85 -4.15
N LYS A 83 -27.01 20.71 -3.95
CA LYS A 83 -28.44 20.63 -3.63
C LYS A 83 -28.63 20.02 -2.25
N SER A 84 -29.68 20.43 -1.57
CA SER A 84 -29.97 19.94 -0.23
C SER A 84 -31.47 19.79 0.02
N TRP A 85 -31.80 18.79 0.84
CA TRP A 85 -33.16 18.46 1.25
C TRP A 85 -33.20 18.29 2.75
N ALA A 86 -34.18 18.90 3.42
CA ALA A 86 -34.32 18.87 4.87
C ALA A 86 -35.63 18.19 5.28
N TYR A 87 -35.53 17.25 6.21
CA TYR A 87 -36.64 16.46 6.74
C TYR A 87 -36.68 16.59 8.26
N ALA A 88 -37.86 16.68 8.85
CA ALA A 88 -37.97 16.71 10.31
C ALA A 88 -37.44 15.39 10.89
N ALA A 89 -36.49 15.44 11.82
CA ALA A 89 -35.79 14.22 12.24
C ALA A 89 -36.64 13.23 13.01
N ASN A 90 -37.73 13.68 13.63
CA ASN A 90 -38.68 12.76 14.26
C ASN A 90 -39.43 11.87 13.24
N LEU A 91 -39.23 12.08 11.93
CA LEU A 91 -39.76 11.26 10.85
C LEU A 91 -38.71 10.33 10.22
N VAL A 92 -37.42 10.55 10.49
CA VAL A 92 -36.32 9.80 9.88
C VAL A 92 -35.69 8.94 10.96
N SER A 93 -35.90 7.63 10.89
CA SER A 93 -35.31 6.67 11.83
C SER A 93 -34.01 6.06 11.33
N ALA A 94 -33.79 6.08 10.01
CA ALA A 94 -32.62 5.54 9.33
C ALA A 94 -32.49 6.20 7.95
N VAL A 95 -31.32 6.09 7.34
CA VAL A 95 -31.07 6.51 5.96
C VAL A 95 -30.57 5.33 5.13
N GLU A 96 -31.06 5.20 3.92
CA GLU A 96 -30.51 4.25 2.95
C GLU A 96 -29.93 5.03 1.77
N PHE A 97 -28.66 4.80 1.45
CA PHE A 97 -28.01 5.26 0.24
C PHE A 97 -27.97 4.13 -0.78
N GLN A 98 -28.43 4.40 -1.99
CA GLN A 98 -28.37 3.48 -3.11
C GLN A 98 -27.54 4.12 -4.22
N GLY A 99 -26.38 3.50 -4.49
CA GLY A 99 -25.40 3.90 -5.47
C GLY A 99 -25.77 3.58 -6.92
N GLY A 100 -24.79 3.77 -7.79
CA GLY A 100 -24.86 3.56 -9.23
C GLY A 100 -23.74 2.65 -9.73
N ALA A 101 -23.27 2.90 -10.95
CA ALA A 101 -22.16 2.15 -11.55
C ALA A 101 -20.87 2.99 -11.62
N GLY A 102 -20.82 4.09 -10.88
CA GLY A 102 -19.68 4.99 -10.85
C GLY A 102 -19.31 5.32 -9.41
N ASN A 103 -18.07 5.76 -9.23
CA ASN A 103 -17.47 6.02 -7.92
C ASN A 103 -18.30 6.97 -7.04
N ASP A 104 -19.02 6.41 -6.09
CA ASP A 104 -19.94 7.08 -5.20
C ASP A 104 -19.29 7.33 -3.84
N ARG A 105 -19.64 8.46 -3.23
CA ARG A 105 -19.24 8.83 -1.88
C ARG A 105 -20.50 9.08 -1.06
N PHE A 106 -20.74 8.23 -0.08
CA PHE A 106 -21.83 8.36 0.88
C PHE A 106 -21.27 8.48 2.28
N VAL A 107 -21.70 9.52 3.00
CA VAL A 107 -21.19 9.81 4.34
C VAL A 107 -22.32 10.17 5.27
N ASP A 108 -22.42 9.46 6.38
CA ASP A 108 -23.22 9.91 7.52
C ASP A 108 -22.37 10.74 8.50
N LEU A 109 -22.92 11.87 8.92
CA LEU A 109 -22.36 12.76 9.93
C LEU A 109 -23.27 12.84 11.17
N ILE A 110 -24.29 11.98 11.25
CA ILE A 110 -25.21 11.90 12.39
C ILE A 110 -24.80 10.72 13.26
N ALA A 111 -24.03 10.99 14.31
CA ALA A 111 -23.42 10.02 15.24
C ALA A 111 -24.32 8.94 15.90
N THR A 112 -25.62 8.89 15.63
CA THR A 112 -26.55 7.90 16.21
C THR A 112 -27.51 7.33 15.18
N MET A 113 -27.38 7.76 13.92
CA MET A 113 -28.25 7.31 12.85
C MET A 113 -27.73 5.96 12.36
N THR A 114 -28.66 5.03 12.14
CA THR A 114 -28.36 3.81 11.39
C THR A 114 -28.48 4.11 9.91
N VAL A 115 -27.50 3.67 9.14
CA VAL A 115 -27.48 3.75 7.69
C VAL A 115 -27.38 2.39 7.01
N ARG A 116 -27.92 2.34 5.79
CA ARG A 116 -27.71 1.24 4.85
C ARG A 116 -27.11 1.84 3.58
N CYS A 117 -25.90 1.47 3.24
CA CYS A 117 -25.20 1.99 2.07
C CYS A 117 -24.97 0.85 1.08
N PHE A 118 -25.34 1.06 -0.17
CA PHE A 118 -25.03 0.16 -1.28
C PHE A 118 -24.29 0.97 -2.35
N GLY A 119 -23.04 0.65 -2.65
CA GLY A 119 -22.25 1.28 -3.71
C GLY A 119 -22.59 0.74 -5.10
N PHE A 120 -22.78 -0.58 -5.17
CA PHE A 120 -23.01 -1.41 -6.36
C PHE A 120 -21.81 -1.52 -7.30
N GLY A 121 -21.36 -0.45 -7.92
CA GLY A 121 -20.26 -0.55 -8.87
C GLY A 121 -19.48 0.74 -9.00
N GLY A 122 -18.17 0.61 -9.21
CA GLY A 122 -17.24 1.74 -9.12
C GLY A 122 -16.37 1.59 -7.88
N ASN A 123 -15.41 2.50 -7.73
CA ASN A 123 -14.59 2.53 -6.51
C ASN A 123 -15.20 3.55 -5.55
N ASP A 124 -15.89 3.05 -4.54
CA ASP A 124 -16.79 3.80 -3.69
C ASP A 124 -16.18 4.11 -2.32
N TYR A 125 -16.74 5.13 -1.67
CA TYR A 125 -16.42 5.48 -0.29
C TYR A 125 -17.73 5.54 0.51
N LEU A 126 -17.91 4.59 1.41
CA LEU A 126 -19.11 4.46 2.23
C LEU A 126 -18.72 4.68 3.69
N GLN A 127 -19.38 5.63 4.36
CA GLN A 127 -19.08 5.92 5.75
C GLN A 127 -20.37 5.97 6.59
N GLY A 128 -20.40 5.12 7.61
CA GLY A 128 -21.37 5.10 8.70
C GLY A 128 -21.06 6.15 9.78
N ALA A 129 -21.60 5.95 10.98
CA ALA A 129 -21.36 6.85 12.11
C ALA A 129 -21.27 6.16 13.48
N GLY A 130 -22.34 6.15 14.26
CA GLY A 130 -22.33 5.57 15.61
C GLY A 130 -23.52 4.64 15.83
N GLY A 131 -24.24 4.33 14.76
CA GLY A 131 -25.39 3.43 14.75
C GLY A 131 -24.98 2.11 14.11
N ASN A 132 -25.82 1.08 14.30
CA ASN A 132 -25.56 -0.23 13.70
C ASN A 132 -25.87 -0.18 12.20
N ASP A 133 -24.83 -0.07 11.39
CA ASP A 133 -24.84 0.24 9.98
C ASP A 133 -24.65 -1.01 9.11
N TYR A 134 -25.17 -0.96 7.89
CA TYR A 134 -24.92 -1.96 6.85
C TYR A 134 -24.28 -1.27 5.66
N LEU A 135 -23.03 -1.61 5.33
CA LEU A 135 -22.27 -1.03 4.22
C LEU A 135 -21.92 -2.13 3.22
N ASP A 136 -22.21 -1.93 1.94
CA ASP A 136 -22.00 -2.90 0.87
C ASP A 136 -21.41 -2.17 -0.34
N GLY A 137 -20.13 -2.43 -0.63
CA GLY A 137 -19.36 -1.77 -1.69
C GLY A 137 -19.83 -2.20 -3.08
N GLY A 138 -19.76 -3.49 -3.36
CA GLY A 138 -20.17 -4.07 -4.63
C GLY A 138 -18.97 -4.37 -5.53
N ASP A 139 -19.04 -3.99 -6.80
CA ASP A 139 -17.94 -4.19 -7.75
C ASP A 139 -17.00 -2.97 -7.77
N GLY A 140 -15.73 -3.14 -7.43
CA GLY A 140 -14.70 -2.12 -7.51
C GLY A 140 -13.76 -2.18 -6.30
N ASN A 141 -12.80 -1.26 -6.23
CA ASN A 141 -11.95 -1.15 -5.06
C ASN A 141 -12.54 -0.10 -4.11
N ASP A 142 -13.24 -0.57 -3.10
CA ASP A 142 -14.08 0.23 -2.22
C ASP A 142 -13.40 0.56 -0.90
N THR A 143 -13.92 1.58 -0.22
CA THR A 143 -13.52 1.94 1.14
C THR A 143 -14.75 2.10 2.00
N LEU A 144 -14.92 1.19 2.96
CA LEU A 144 -16.04 1.14 3.88
C LEU A 144 -15.54 1.48 5.29
N VAL A 145 -16.17 2.45 5.95
CA VAL A 145 -15.79 2.91 7.28
C VAL A 145 -17.04 3.05 8.16
N ALA A 146 -17.25 2.12 9.08
CA ALA A 146 -18.46 2.03 9.89
C ALA A 146 -18.41 2.93 11.14
N LEU A 147 -17.20 3.08 11.72
CA LEU A 147 -16.84 3.91 12.87
C LEU A 147 -17.29 3.36 14.22
N GLY A 148 -18.57 3.22 14.50
CA GLY A 148 -18.98 2.60 15.74
C GLY A 148 -20.44 2.20 15.77
N GLY A 149 -20.77 1.28 16.65
CA GLY A 149 -21.98 0.49 16.50
C GLY A 149 -21.59 -0.97 16.25
N ASN A 150 -22.59 -1.84 16.14
CA ASN A 150 -22.34 -3.21 15.71
C ASN A 150 -22.75 -3.30 14.24
N ASP A 151 -21.76 -3.32 13.37
CA ASP A 151 -21.89 -3.01 11.97
C ASP A 151 -21.72 -4.26 11.10
N THR A 152 -22.21 -4.17 9.86
CA THR A 152 -22.08 -5.22 8.85
C THR A 152 -21.48 -4.60 7.60
N LEU A 153 -20.28 -5.03 7.23
CA LEU A 153 -19.56 -4.51 6.06
C LEU A 153 -19.33 -5.63 5.05
N VAL A 154 -19.61 -5.36 3.79
CA VAL A 154 -19.39 -6.27 2.66
C VAL A 154 -18.63 -5.50 1.58
N GLY A 155 -17.41 -5.93 1.26
CA GLY A 155 -16.56 -5.31 0.24
C GLY A 155 -17.12 -5.60 -1.14
N GLY A 156 -17.12 -6.88 -1.50
CA GLY A 156 -17.68 -7.36 -2.75
C GLY A 156 -16.59 -7.88 -3.67
N ALA A 157 -16.40 -7.28 -4.84
CA ALA A 157 -15.39 -7.70 -5.81
C ALA A 157 -14.43 -6.56 -6.12
N GLY A 158 -13.15 -6.75 -5.81
CA GLY A 158 -12.08 -5.79 -5.98
C GLY A 158 -11.17 -5.83 -4.76
N ASN A 159 -10.21 -4.93 -4.69
CA ASN A 159 -9.33 -4.84 -3.51
C ASN A 159 -9.87 -3.76 -2.58
N ASP A 160 -10.53 -4.17 -1.52
CA ASP A 160 -11.32 -3.31 -0.65
C ASP A 160 -10.60 -2.96 0.65
N VAL A 161 -11.02 -1.86 1.27
CA VAL A 161 -10.60 -1.46 2.62
C VAL A 161 -11.83 -1.34 3.50
N LEU A 162 -11.93 -2.19 4.53
CA LEU A 162 -13.08 -2.28 5.41
C LEU A 162 -12.66 -2.02 6.86
N GLN A 163 -13.27 -1.01 7.48
CA GLN A 163 -13.04 -0.60 8.86
C GLN A 163 -14.33 -0.73 9.66
N GLY A 164 -14.40 -1.72 10.55
CA GLY A 164 -15.51 -1.93 11.48
C GLY A 164 -15.61 -0.76 12.45
N GLY A 165 -14.61 -0.59 13.31
CA GLY A 165 -14.55 0.50 14.25
C GLY A 165 -14.83 0.02 15.66
N GLU A 166 -15.60 0.77 16.43
CA GLU A 166 -15.93 0.40 17.81
C GLU A 166 -17.26 -0.37 17.88
N GLY A 167 -17.21 -1.63 18.28
CA GLY A 167 -18.37 -2.48 18.53
C GLY A 167 -18.10 -3.91 18.09
N ALA A 168 -19.13 -4.75 18.08
CA ALA A 168 -18.98 -6.12 17.60
C ALA A 168 -19.44 -6.19 16.14
N ASP A 169 -18.49 -6.18 15.22
CA ASP A 169 -18.70 -6.02 13.80
C ASP A 169 -18.63 -7.35 13.05
N SER A 170 -19.23 -7.36 11.86
CA SER A 170 -19.12 -8.47 10.93
C SER A 170 -18.69 -7.95 9.57
N VAL A 171 -17.52 -8.38 9.12
CA VAL A 171 -16.81 -7.82 7.97
C VAL A 171 -16.47 -8.93 6.99
N TRP A 172 -16.92 -8.79 5.75
CA TRP A 172 -16.65 -9.70 4.64
C TRP A 172 -15.92 -8.95 3.52
N GLY A 173 -14.71 -9.39 3.15
CA GLY A 173 -13.92 -8.81 2.06
C GLY A 173 -14.53 -9.16 0.71
N GLY A 174 -14.52 -10.44 0.37
CA GLY A 174 -15.10 -10.97 -0.86
C GLY A 174 -14.01 -11.41 -1.84
N ALA A 175 -14.03 -10.87 -3.05
CA ALA A 175 -13.10 -11.28 -4.10
C ALA A 175 -12.06 -10.20 -4.41
N GLY A 176 -10.81 -10.46 -4.07
CA GLY A 176 -9.68 -9.58 -4.32
C GLY A 176 -8.76 -9.58 -3.11
N ASN A 177 -7.73 -8.73 -3.11
CA ASN A 177 -6.80 -8.66 -1.99
C ASN A 177 -7.26 -7.53 -1.05
N ASP A 178 -7.95 -7.90 0.02
CA ASP A 178 -8.66 -6.98 0.89
C ASP A 178 -7.88 -6.63 2.17
N LEU A 179 -8.23 -5.49 2.77
CA LEU A 179 -7.79 -5.07 4.10
C LEU A 179 -9.01 -4.96 5.02
N LEU A 180 -9.10 -5.88 5.98
CA LEU A 180 -10.19 -5.96 6.97
C LEU A 180 -9.66 -5.60 8.35
N LEU A 181 -10.34 -4.67 8.99
CA LEU A 181 -9.95 -4.10 10.27
C LEU A 181 -11.16 -4.13 11.20
N GLY A 182 -11.11 -4.94 12.26
CA GLY A 182 -12.13 -4.95 13.31
C GLY A 182 -12.06 -3.69 14.17
N GLU A 183 -10.84 -3.33 14.57
CA GLU A 183 -10.50 -2.20 15.46
C GLU A 183 -10.83 -2.46 16.92
N GLY A 184 -12.06 -2.30 17.40
CA GLY A 184 -12.35 -2.45 18.82
C GLY A 184 -13.66 -3.16 19.07
N GLY A 185 -13.59 -4.30 19.76
CA GLY A 185 -14.74 -5.13 20.13
C GLY A 185 -14.52 -6.58 19.74
N ASP A 186 -15.55 -7.42 19.85
CA ASP A 186 -15.44 -8.84 19.53
C ASP A 186 -15.91 -9.04 18.07
N ASP A 187 -14.98 -9.05 17.12
CA ASP A 187 -15.29 -8.95 15.70
C ASP A 187 -15.30 -10.31 14.98
N GLN A 188 -15.97 -10.32 13.82
CA GLN A 188 -15.86 -11.40 12.85
C GLN A 188 -15.37 -10.85 11.51
N LEU A 189 -14.19 -11.28 11.08
CA LEU A 189 -13.57 -10.89 9.81
C LEU A 189 -13.44 -12.11 8.88
N VAL A 190 -13.87 -11.98 7.63
CA VAL A 190 -13.82 -13.05 6.62
C VAL A 190 -13.26 -12.48 5.31
N GLY A 191 -12.08 -12.90 4.89
CA GLY A 191 -11.42 -12.44 3.65
C GLY A 191 -12.11 -12.98 2.39
N GLU A 192 -12.42 -14.28 2.38
CA GLU A 192 -12.96 -15.04 1.26
C GLU A 192 -11.94 -15.41 0.17
N SER A 193 -11.71 -14.62 -0.87
CA SER A 193 -10.78 -15.03 -1.95
C SER A 193 -9.81 -13.93 -2.36
N GLY A 194 -8.53 -14.24 -2.34
CA GLY A 194 -7.42 -13.33 -2.62
C GLY A 194 -6.38 -13.39 -1.51
N ASP A 195 -5.31 -12.62 -1.64
CA ASP A 195 -4.29 -12.52 -0.59
C ASP A 195 -4.69 -11.40 0.39
N ASP A 196 -5.42 -11.72 1.46
CA ASP A 196 -6.07 -10.76 2.36
C ASP A 196 -5.22 -10.39 3.58
N GLN A 197 -5.50 -9.22 4.16
CA GLN A 197 -4.98 -8.79 5.46
C GLN A 197 -6.13 -8.55 6.44
N LEU A 198 -6.18 -9.36 7.50
CA LEU A 198 -7.18 -9.28 8.55
C LEU A 198 -6.49 -8.86 9.85
N ASN A 199 -6.95 -7.79 10.47
CA ASN A 199 -6.52 -7.36 11.81
C ASN A 199 -7.74 -7.25 12.70
N GLY A 200 -7.84 -8.15 13.69
CA GLY A 200 -8.93 -8.17 14.65
C GLY A 200 -9.03 -6.86 15.43
N GLY A 201 -7.89 -6.31 15.83
CA GLY A 201 -7.87 -5.16 16.72
C GLY A 201 -7.97 -5.62 18.16
N ALA A 202 -8.67 -4.88 19.01
CA ALA A 202 -8.81 -5.17 20.42
C ALA A 202 -10.08 -5.95 20.72
N GLY A 203 -9.98 -7.13 21.33
CA GLY A 203 -11.15 -7.90 21.75
C GLY A 203 -10.95 -9.40 21.60
N ILE A 204 -12.05 -10.16 21.45
CA ILE A 204 -11.98 -11.58 21.14
C ILE A 204 -12.55 -11.82 19.75
N ASP A 205 -11.65 -11.96 18.79
CA ASP A 205 -11.97 -11.91 17.37
C ASP A 205 -12.07 -13.29 16.73
N ARG A 206 -12.78 -13.34 15.61
CA ARG A 206 -12.84 -14.50 14.72
C ARG A 206 -12.43 -14.09 13.32
N MET A 207 -11.26 -14.55 12.88
CA MET A 207 -10.70 -14.25 11.59
C MET A 207 -10.61 -15.50 10.72
N PHE A 208 -11.14 -15.40 9.50
CA PHE A 208 -11.11 -16.43 8.47
C PHE A 208 -10.49 -15.84 7.20
N GLY A 209 -9.31 -16.31 6.80
CA GLY A 209 -8.61 -15.86 5.59
C GLY A 209 -9.39 -16.26 4.35
N GLY A 210 -9.47 -17.56 4.08
CA GLY A 210 -10.24 -18.10 2.97
C GLY A 210 -9.33 -18.74 1.94
N ALA A 211 -9.35 -18.29 0.70
CA ALA A 211 -8.51 -18.81 -0.37
C ALA A 211 -7.47 -17.78 -0.80
N GLY A 212 -6.19 -18.08 -0.57
CA GLY A 212 -5.08 -17.21 -0.95
C GLY A 212 -3.93 -17.33 0.01
N ASN A 213 -3.08 -16.31 0.11
CA ASN A 213 -2.04 -16.27 1.13
C ASN A 213 -2.33 -15.09 2.06
N ASP A 214 -3.01 -15.41 3.15
CA ASP A 214 -3.60 -14.39 4.01
C ASP A 214 -2.66 -14.01 5.15
N THR A 215 -2.86 -12.83 5.70
CA THR A 215 -2.19 -12.36 6.92
C THR A 215 -3.23 -12.03 7.97
N LEU A 216 -3.24 -12.79 9.06
CA LEU A 216 -4.15 -12.64 10.19
C LEU A 216 -3.37 -12.10 11.39
N VAL A 217 -3.84 -10.99 11.96
CA VAL A 217 -3.18 -10.26 13.04
C VAL A 217 -4.09 -10.22 14.27
N ALA A 218 -3.62 -10.84 15.34
CA ALA A 218 -4.23 -10.92 16.67
C ALA A 218 -3.15 -10.56 17.71
N ILE A 219 -2.69 -9.30 17.67
CA ILE A 219 -1.68 -8.75 18.60
C ILE A 219 -2.33 -7.57 19.30
N ASP A 220 -2.95 -7.82 20.45
CA ASP A 220 -3.73 -6.80 21.16
C ASP A 220 -3.67 -6.92 22.69
N ASN A 221 -2.93 -7.91 23.23
CA ASN A 221 -2.89 -8.29 24.65
C ASN A 221 -4.24 -8.77 25.23
N VAL A 222 -5.25 -9.02 24.40
CA VAL A 222 -6.43 -9.80 24.77
C VAL A 222 -6.16 -11.25 24.38
N ILE A 223 -7.02 -12.12 24.89
CA ILE A 223 -6.83 -13.55 24.81
C ILE A 223 -8.11 -14.21 24.32
N GLY A 224 -8.00 -15.15 23.39
CA GLY A 224 -9.12 -15.97 22.94
C GLY A 224 -9.46 -15.88 21.47
N ASP A 225 -8.61 -15.22 20.67
CA ASP A 225 -8.87 -15.05 19.25
C ASP A 225 -8.90 -16.38 18.54
N PHE A 226 -9.75 -16.47 17.53
CA PHE A 226 -9.82 -17.60 16.62
C PHE A 226 -9.32 -17.15 15.25
N THR A 227 -8.27 -17.80 14.76
CA THR A 227 -7.70 -17.54 13.44
C THR A 227 -7.68 -18.81 12.61
N GLN A 228 -8.09 -18.69 11.35
CA GLN A 228 -8.09 -19.79 10.38
C GLN A 228 -7.79 -19.22 9.00
N GLY A 229 -6.65 -19.58 8.42
CA GLY A 229 -6.23 -19.11 7.09
C GLY A 229 -6.90 -19.86 5.93
N ASP A 230 -7.21 -21.15 6.12
CA ASP A 230 -7.83 -22.04 5.13
C ASP A 230 -6.92 -22.44 3.93
N GLU A 231 -7.30 -22.13 2.68
CA GLU A 231 -6.62 -22.59 1.47
C GLU A 231 -5.46 -21.66 1.13
N GLY A 232 -4.27 -22.25 1.04
CA GLY A 232 -3.08 -21.54 0.62
C GLY A 232 -2.19 -21.31 1.81
N GLY A 233 -1.65 -20.12 1.91
CA GLY A 233 -0.31 -19.96 2.43
C GLY A 233 -0.13 -18.89 3.48
N ASP A 234 -0.64 -19.15 4.68
CA ASP A 234 -1.07 -18.06 5.54
C ASP A 234 -0.04 -17.63 6.56
N THR A 235 -0.25 -16.45 7.12
CA THR A 235 0.61 -15.85 8.13
C THR A 235 -0.23 -15.44 9.33
N TYR A 236 0.14 -15.91 10.51
CA TYR A 236 -0.53 -15.58 11.76
C TYR A 236 0.42 -14.76 12.62
N TRP A 237 0.08 -13.52 12.93
CA TRP A 237 0.80 -12.67 13.88
C TRP A 237 0.02 -12.66 15.19
N LEU A 238 0.53 -13.38 16.19
CA LEU A 238 -0.17 -13.65 17.46
C LEU A 238 0.71 -13.30 18.65
N ASP A 239 0.12 -13.13 19.81
CA ASP A 239 0.86 -12.96 21.05
C ASP A 239 1.64 -14.23 21.48
N LEU A 240 2.89 -14.08 21.97
CA LEU A 240 3.72 -15.21 22.43
C LEU A 240 3.24 -15.83 23.75
N ASP A 241 2.35 -15.17 24.50
CA ASP A 241 1.81 -15.74 25.74
C ASP A 241 0.70 -16.76 25.43
N ALA A 242 1.11 -17.78 24.67
CA ALA A 242 0.34 -18.73 23.89
C ALA A 242 -0.46 -19.75 24.73
N THR A 243 -1.44 -19.28 25.51
CA THR A 243 -2.42 -20.20 26.11
C THR A 243 -3.87 -19.94 25.72
N THR A 244 -4.14 -19.05 24.77
CA THR A 244 -5.52 -18.57 24.57
C THR A 244 -5.94 -18.33 23.12
N ASP A 245 -5.07 -17.87 22.24
CA ASP A 245 -5.45 -17.69 20.83
C ASP A 245 -5.28 -19.01 20.07
N LEU A 246 -6.29 -19.33 19.27
CA LEU A 246 -6.41 -20.59 18.55
C LEU A 246 -6.13 -20.35 17.07
N VAL A 247 -5.10 -21.02 16.56
CA VAL A 247 -4.92 -21.25 15.13
C VAL A 247 -5.57 -22.58 14.77
N ALA A 248 -6.59 -22.54 13.91
CA ALA A 248 -7.26 -23.72 13.39
C ALA A 248 -6.86 -23.98 11.94
N GLY A 249 -6.85 -25.26 11.54
CA GLY A 249 -6.68 -25.64 10.13
C GLY A 249 -5.29 -25.46 9.53
N ALA A 250 -4.30 -24.99 10.31
CA ALA A 250 -3.00 -24.60 9.77
C ALA A 250 -2.34 -25.68 8.90
N SER A 251 -1.94 -25.27 7.70
CA SER A 251 -1.26 -26.08 6.70
C SER A 251 0.25 -26.18 6.98
N SER A 252 0.99 -26.91 6.13
CA SER A 252 2.45 -27.02 6.27
C SER A 252 3.22 -25.82 5.71
N ASP A 253 2.57 -25.01 4.89
CA ASP A 253 3.16 -23.80 4.32
C ASP A 253 2.80 -22.53 5.11
N ASP A 254 1.84 -22.64 6.03
CA ASP A 254 1.51 -21.57 6.97
C ASP A 254 2.69 -21.21 7.88
N THR A 255 2.70 -19.94 8.29
CA THR A 255 3.72 -19.36 9.15
C THR A 255 3.09 -18.66 10.34
N THR A 256 3.42 -19.11 11.55
CA THR A 256 3.01 -18.43 12.78
C THR A 256 4.16 -17.62 13.35
N HIS A 257 3.88 -16.35 13.62
CA HIS A 257 4.73 -15.38 14.25
C HIS A 257 4.20 -15.07 15.64
N LEU A 258 4.81 -15.70 16.63
CA LEU A 258 4.51 -15.43 18.04
C LEU A 258 5.33 -14.26 18.55
N VAL A 259 4.67 -13.14 18.82
CA VAL A 259 5.27 -11.87 19.20
C VAL A 259 5.17 -11.69 20.72
N ARG A 260 6.31 -11.79 21.41
CA ARG A 260 6.37 -11.51 22.87
C ARG A 260 6.45 -10.02 23.18
N SER A 261 7.14 -9.31 22.31
CA SER A 261 7.55 -7.94 22.45
C SER A 261 8.26 -7.57 21.16
N PHE A 262 8.11 -6.34 20.73
CA PHE A 262 8.96 -5.82 19.67
C PHE A 262 10.36 -5.52 20.22
N ALA A 263 11.38 -5.69 19.38
CA ALA A 263 12.80 -5.56 19.73
C ALA A 263 13.21 -4.14 20.17
N ASN A 264 12.31 -3.19 20.03
CA ASN A 264 12.43 -1.79 20.42
C ASN A 264 11.86 -1.47 21.80
N GLY A 265 11.33 -2.49 22.50
CA GLY A 265 10.66 -2.31 23.78
C GLY A 265 9.24 -1.76 23.66
N ALA A 266 8.66 -1.73 22.46
CA ALA A 266 7.26 -1.39 22.30
C ALA A 266 6.37 -2.46 22.91
N ASP A 267 5.32 -1.99 23.59
CA ASP A 267 4.20 -2.83 24.00
C ASP A 267 3.58 -3.52 22.77
N ARG A 268 2.94 -4.67 23.00
CA ARG A 268 2.13 -5.37 22.00
C ARG A 268 0.86 -4.59 21.69
N THR A 269 0.42 -3.69 22.58
CA THR A 269 -0.72 -2.82 22.28
C THR A 269 -0.43 -2.00 21.03
N LEU A 270 -1.45 -1.78 20.20
CA LEU A 270 -1.35 -0.87 19.06
C LEU A 270 -1.09 0.60 19.48
N ASP A 271 -0.91 0.87 20.78
CA ASP A 271 -0.65 2.17 21.38
C ASP A 271 0.80 2.65 21.21
N GLY A 272 1.09 3.31 20.09
CA GLY A 272 2.05 4.42 20.02
C GLY A 272 3.55 4.14 20.30
N ASP A 273 3.93 2.95 20.75
CA ASP A 273 5.31 2.61 21.02
C ASP A 273 6.02 2.22 19.71
N ARG A 274 6.70 3.20 19.12
CA ARG A 274 7.43 3.02 17.85
C ARG A 274 8.93 2.97 18.10
N ILE A 275 9.64 2.24 17.25
CA ILE A 275 11.09 2.38 17.15
C ILE A 275 11.40 3.86 16.92
N ALA A 276 12.24 4.45 17.77
CA ALA A 276 12.76 5.79 17.50
C ALA A 276 13.38 5.83 16.10
N ASP A 277 13.20 6.90 15.36
CA ASP A 277 13.78 7.00 14.02
C ASP A 277 15.30 6.80 14.03
N PRO A 278 15.85 5.88 13.20
CA PRO A 278 17.28 5.66 13.16
C PRO A 278 18.02 6.92 12.71
N LYS A 279 19.21 7.14 13.25
CA LYS A 279 19.98 8.33 12.90
C LYS A 279 20.34 8.31 11.41
N ALA A 280 19.81 9.27 10.66
CA ALA A 280 20.14 9.51 9.26
C ALA A 280 21.57 10.06 9.08
N LEU A 281 22.11 9.98 7.87
CA LEU A 281 23.34 10.66 7.46
C LEU A 281 23.15 12.19 7.54
N SER A 282 24.22 12.93 7.80
CA SER A 282 24.18 14.40 8.03
C SER A 282 23.38 15.14 6.96
N ASN A 283 22.61 16.15 7.37
CA ASN A 283 21.77 17.04 6.55
C ASN A 283 20.44 16.45 6.01
N HIS A 284 20.03 15.27 6.47
CA HIS A 284 18.68 14.74 6.21
C HIS A 284 17.73 15.07 7.36
N VAL A 285 16.43 15.17 7.04
CA VAL A 285 15.35 15.32 8.03
C VAL A 285 14.33 14.22 7.81
N TYR A 286 13.55 13.88 8.84
CA TYR A 286 12.45 12.92 8.70
C TYR A 286 11.19 13.60 8.19
N LYS A 287 10.40 12.86 7.42
CA LYS A 287 9.10 13.26 6.93
C LYS A 287 8.17 12.05 6.94
N SER A 288 6.94 12.27 7.41
CA SER A 288 5.92 11.25 7.39
C SER A 288 5.39 10.96 6.00
N PHE A 289 5.18 9.68 5.75
CA PHE A 289 4.60 9.15 4.52
C PHE A 289 3.36 8.28 4.80
N ALA A 290 2.62 8.63 5.86
CA ALA A 290 1.38 7.96 6.25
C ALA A 290 0.35 7.91 5.10
N GLY A 291 -0.47 6.86 5.10
CA GLY A 291 -1.49 6.60 4.07
C GLY A 291 -0.95 6.00 2.77
N ARG A 292 0.34 5.64 2.72
CA ARG A 292 0.89 4.80 1.65
C ARG A 292 0.77 3.33 2.03
N PRO A 293 0.50 2.44 1.06
CA PRO A 293 0.35 1.03 1.36
C PRO A 293 1.71 0.37 1.64
N LEU A 294 1.71 -0.70 2.43
CA LEU A 294 2.89 -1.53 2.65
C LEU A 294 3.38 -2.13 1.32
N PHE A 295 2.47 -2.74 0.55
CA PHE A 295 2.72 -3.36 -0.75
C PHE A 295 1.88 -2.71 -1.87
N SER A 296 2.28 -2.93 -3.13
CA SER A 296 1.39 -2.65 -4.26
C SER A 296 0.32 -3.73 -4.38
N SER A 297 -0.72 -3.49 -5.18
CA SER A 297 -1.73 -4.49 -5.53
C SER A 297 -1.10 -5.80 -6.08
N ALA A 298 0.02 -5.71 -6.79
CA ALA A 298 0.76 -6.85 -7.34
C ALA A 298 1.73 -7.51 -6.33
N GLY A 299 1.82 -6.99 -5.10
CA GLY A 299 2.75 -7.45 -4.08
C GLY A 299 4.18 -6.90 -4.23
N PRO A 300 5.12 -7.44 -3.43
CA PRO A 300 6.53 -7.05 -3.49
C PRO A 300 7.22 -7.62 -4.71
N ALA A 301 7.94 -6.77 -5.45
CA ALA A 301 8.67 -7.17 -6.64
C ALA A 301 10.10 -6.65 -6.65
N TYR A 302 11.00 -7.36 -7.34
CA TYR A 302 12.38 -6.90 -7.54
C TYR A 302 12.44 -5.54 -8.25
N SER A 303 11.41 -5.21 -9.03
CA SER A 303 11.23 -3.93 -9.71
C SER A 303 10.87 -2.77 -8.78
N ASP A 304 10.59 -3.01 -7.50
CA ASP A 304 10.36 -1.97 -6.50
C ASP A 304 11.67 -1.36 -6.01
N ILE A 305 12.77 -2.12 -6.10
CA ILE A 305 14.05 -1.73 -5.52
C ILE A 305 14.65 -0.52 -6.26
N ARG A 306 14.75 0.60 -5.55
CA ARG A 306 15.39 1.86 -5.96
C ARG A 306 16.29 2.37 -4.83
N GLN A 307 17.60 2.16 -4.96
CA GLN A 307 18.56 2.66 -3.99
C GLN A 307 18.68 4.18 -4.02
N GLY A 308 18.77 4.79 -2.83
CA GLY A 308 19.08 6.21 -2.67
C GLY A 308 20.49 6.46 -2.13
N ALA A 309 20.63 7.53 -1.35
CA ALA A 309 21.89 8.11 -0.89
C ALA A 309 22.49 7.42 0.35
N VAL A 310 22.47 6.08 0.38
CA VAL A 310 23.15 5.28 1.41
C VAL A 310 23.88 4.10 0.74
N GLY A 311 25.07 3.77 1.24
CA GLY A 311 25.97 2.77 0.62
C GLY A 311 25.63 1.32 0.97
N ASP A 312 24.37 0.93 0.85
CA ASP A 312 23.79 -0.34 1.31
C ASP A 312 23.40 -1.28 0.14
N CYS A 313 24.05 -1.16 -1.02
CA CYS A 313 23.63 -1.84 -2.25
C CYS A 313 23.50 -3.36 -2.13
N TYR A 314 24.26 -3.97 -1.21
CA TYR A 314 24.16 -5.38 -0.91
C TYR A 314 22.81 -5.77 -0.29
N LEU A 315 22.24 -4.91 0.56
CA LEU A 315 20.94 -5.12 1.19
C LEU A 315 19.87 -5.08 0.11
N LEU A 316 19.85 -4.00 -0.69
CA LEU A 316 18.83 -3.83 -1.71
C LEU A 316 18.93 -4.86 -2.85
N ALA A 317 20.14 -5.26 -3.25
CA ALA A 317 20.31 -6.39 -4.17
C ALA A 317 19.83 -7.72 -3.54
N GLY A 318 20.08 -7.92 -2.24
CA GLY A 318 19.53 -9.06 -1.50
C GLY A 318 18.00 -9.07 -1.47
N LEU A 319 17.37 -7.95 -1.14
CA LEU A 319 15.91 -7.80 -1.16
C LEU A 319 15.34 -8.02 -2.57
N SER A 320 16.02 -7.52 -3.59
CA SER A 320 15.68 -7.79 -4.99
C SER A 320 15.71 -9.29 -5.29
N ALA A 321 16.68 -10.03 -4.76
CA ALA A 321 16.80 -11.48 -4.98
C ALA A 321 15.69 -12.24 -4.25
N ILE A 322 15.39 -11.86 -3.00
CA ILE A 322 14.31 -12.43 -2.19
C ILE A 322 12.95 -12.19 -2.86
N ALA A 323 12.69 -10.97 -3.35
CA ALA A 323 11.43 -10.64 -4.03
C ALA A 323 11.24 -11.41 -5.35
N MET A 324 12.31 -11.92 -5.98
CA MET A 324 12.20 -12.79 -7.15
C MET A 324 11.93 -14.24 -6.80
N ASP A 325 12.61 -14.73 -5.76
CA ASP A 325 12.57 -16.14 -5.36
C ASP A 325 11.32 -16.47 -4.54
N ALA A 326 11.04 -15.64 -3.54
CA ALA A 326 9.95 -15.83 -2.59
C ALA A 326 9.31 -14.48 -2.20
N PRO A 327 8.57 -13.82 -3.11
CA PRO A 327 7.81 -12.62 -2.75
C PRO A 327 6.82 -12.88 -1.59
N ARG A 328 6.32 -14.12 -1.47
CA ARG A 328 5.52 -14.58 -0.33
C ARG A 328 6.26 -14.40 0.99
N MET A 329 7.54 -14.72 1.09
CA MET A 329 8.31 -14.56 2.33
C MET A 329 8.40 -13.10 2.79
N LEU A 330 8.37 -12.14 1.85
CA LEU A 330 8.26 -10.73 2.22
C LEU A 330 6.90 -10.42 2.83
N ARG A 331 5.80 -10.93 2.26
CA ARG A 331 4.46 -10.80 2.83
C ARG A 331 4.38 -11.43 4.23
N GLN A 332 4.94 -12.62 4.42
CA GLN A 332 4.88 -13.31 5.72
C GLN A 332 5.66 -12.55 6.81
N ASN A 333 6.79 -11.91 6.46
CA ASN A 333 7.64 -11.21 7.43
C ASN A 333 7.30 -9.72 7.61
N LEU A 334 6.29 -9.18 6.91
CA LEU A 334 5.93 -7.77 6.93
C LEU A 334 4.43 -7.61 7.11
N VAL A 335 4.03 -6.85 8.11
CA VAL A 335 2.62 -6.60 8.44
C VAL A 335 2.35 -5.11 8.55
N ASP A 336 1.22 -4.66 8.00
CA ASP A 336 0.67 -3.33 8.25
C ASP A 336 -0.28 -3.44 9.43
N PHE A 337 -0.04 -2.67 10.49
CA PHE A 337 -0.95 -2.65 11.64
C PHE A 337 -2.12 -1.67 11.44
N ASN A 338 -2.11 -0.91 10.35
CA ASN A 338 -3.09 0.11 9.97
C ASN A 338 -3.25 1.28 10.97
N ASP A 339 -2.40 1.37 11.99
CA ASP A 339 -2.29 2.49 12.93
C ASP A 339 -1.19 3.50 12.53
N GLY A 340 -0.72 3.39 11.28
CA GLY A 340 0.42 4.12 10.73
C GLY A 340 1.79 3.51 11.06
N THR A 341 1.82 2.31 11.66
CA THR A 341 3.01 1.51 11.93
C THR A 341 2.98 0.15 11.23
N PHE A 342 4.16 -0.45 11.14
CA PHE A 342 4.42 -1.68 10.40
C PHE A 342 5.30 -2.59 11.23
N GLY A 343 4.98 -3.88 11.22
CA GLY A 343 5.80 -4.94 11.81
C GLY A 343 6.73 -5.54 10.78
N ILE A 344 8.02 -5.60 11.09
CA ILE A 344 9.04 -6.20 10.23
C ILE A 344 9.77 -7.27 11.02
N ARG A 345 9.71 -8.51 10.55
CA ARG A 345 10.44 -9.63 11.12
C ARG A 345 11.79 -9.79 10.42
N LEU A 346 12.88 -9.67 11.18
CA LEU A 346 14.24 -9.96 10.72
C LEU A 346 14.94 -10.88 11.73
N GLY A 347 15.36 -12.05 11.25
CA GLY A 347 15.89 -13.12 12.09
C GLY A 347 14.84 -13.57 13.11
N ASN A 348 15.20 -13.52 14.40
CA ASN A 348 14.30 -13.86 15.51
C ASN A 348 13.61 -12.63 16.13
N ASN A 349 13.84 -11.45 15.57
CA ASN A 349 13.36 -10.19 16.14
C ASN A 349 12.22 -9.60 15.31
N PHE A 350 11.30 -8.94 15.99
CA PHE A 350 10.21 -8.16 15.40
C PHE A 350 10.49 -6.67 15.62
N TYR A 351 10.32 -5.86 14.59
CA TYR A 351 10.60 -4.43 14.60
C TYR A 351 9.33 -3.67 14.22
N ARG A 352 8.81 -2.86 15.13
CA ARG A 352 7.67 -1.98 14.85
C ARG A 352 8.16 -0.58 14.49
N VAL A 353 7.97 -0.18 13.23
CA VAL A 353 8.42 1.12 12.68
C VAL A 353 7.24 1.89 12.13
N ASP A 354 7.36 3.21 12.03
CA ASP A 354 6.41 4.03 11.28
C ASP A 354 6.91 4.36 9.85
N SER A 355 6.06 5.05 9.10
CA SER A 355 6.33 5.57 7.75
C SER A 355 7.16 6.86 7.73
N ASP A 356 7.72 7.31 8.86
CA ASP A 356 8.59 8.47 8.86
C ASP A 356 9.94 8.05 8.25
N LEU A 357 10.33 8.66 7.13
CA LEU A 357 11.54 8.29 6.40
C LEU A 357 12.46 9.51 6.19
N PRO A 358 13.79 9.31 6.16
CA PRO A 358 14.72 10.37 5.85
C PRO A 358 14.48 10.95 4.46
N VAL A 359 14.48 12.27 4.36
CA VAL A 359 14.40 13.02 3.11
C VAL A 359 15.54 14.04 3.02
N ALA A 360 15.98 14.37 1.80
CA ALA A 360 17.12 15.25 1.58
C ALA A 360 16.90 16.67 2.12
N ASN A 361 15.65 17.14 2.14
CA ASN A 361 15.21 18.37 2.80
C ASN A 361 13.68 18.35 2.94
N SER A 362 13.10 19.29 3.69
CA SER A 362 11.67 19.34 4.00
C SER A 362 10.74 19.47 2.78
N ARG A 363 11.26 19.89 1.61
CA ARG A 363 10.48 19.98 0.37
C ARG A 363 10.52 18.72 -0.48
N SER A 364 11.38 17.76 -0.16
CA SER A 364 11.49 16.51 -0.91
C SER A 364 10.20 15.70 -0.81
N ALA A 365 9.75 15.19 -1.96
CA ALA A 365 8.57 14.33 -2.06
C ALA A 365 8.91 12.84 -1.92
N ASN A 366 10.18 12.47 -2.04
CA ASN A 366 10.65 11.09 -2.00
C ASN A 366 11.66 10.89 -0.86
N PRO A 367 11.75 9.65 -0.32
CA PRO A 367 12.80 9.26 0.61
C PRO A 367 14.18 9.49 0.01
N ALA A 368 15.15 9.77 0.88
CA ALA A 368 16.54 9.98 0.49
C ALA A 368 17.32 8.67 0.33
N TYR A 369 16.89 7.58 0.96
CA TYR A 369 17.52 6.26 0.92
C TYR A 369 16.69 5.34 0.03
N ALA A 370 16.29 4.14 0.46
CA ALA A 370 15.41 3.31 -0.36
C ALA A 370 14.13 4.09 -0.77
N GLY A 371 13.88 4.10 -2.08
CA GLY A 371 12.71 4.75 -2.66
C GLY A 371 11.43 3.91 -2.52
N PHE A 372 10.32 4.48 -2.97
CA PHE A 372 9.05 3.76 -3.04
C PHE A 372 9.06 2.69 -4.13
N GLY A 373 8.33 1.60 -3.89
CA GLY A 373 8.00 0.60 -4.90
C GLY A 373 6.85 1.03 -5.82
N ALA A 374 6.31 0.06 -6.56
CA ALA A 374 5.10 0.25 -7.36
C ALA A 374 3.95 0.79 -6.49
N GLU A 375 3.10 1.63 -7.10
CA GLU A 375 1.96 2.30 -6.44
C GLU A 375 2.32 3.14 -5.20
N GLY A 376 3.62 3.43 -5.02
CA GLY A 376 4.09 4.17 -3.86
C GLY A 376 4.28 3.34 -2.60
N SER A 377 4.36 2.00 -2.73
CA SER A 377 4.54 1.05 -1.64
C SER A 377 5.79 1.30 -0.79
N LEU A 378 5.67 1.01 0.50
CA LEU A 378 6.66 1.34 1.52
C LEU A 378 7.63 0.20 1.86
N TRP A 379 7.33 -1.06 1.51
CA TRP A 379 8.03 -2.23 2.04
C TRP A 379 9.56 -2.15 1.96
N VAL A 380 10.13 -1.67 0.85
CA VAL A 380 11.59 -1.57 0.68
C VAL A 380 12.20 -0.62 1.72
N ALA A 381 11.60 0.55 1.89
CA ALA A 381 12.09 1.59 2.79
C ALA A 381 11.90 1.21 4.26
N LEU A 382 10.80 0.53 4.60
CA LEU A 382 10.55 0.05 5.96
C LEU A 382 11.48 -1.09 6.34
N VAL A 383 11.75 -2.03 5.42
CA VAL A 383 12.76 -3.07 5.62
C VAL A 383 14.14 -2.45 5.80
N GLU A 384 14.54 -1.49 4.95
CA GLU A 384 15.81 -0.76 5.08
C GLU A 384 15.93 -0.07 6.44
N LYS A 385 14.86 0.59 6.89
CA LYS A 385 14.76 1.24 8.21
C LYS A 385 14.94 0.23 9.35
N ALA A 386 14.16 -0.86 9.36
CA ALA A 386 14.25 -1.91 10.37
C ALA A 386 15.63 -2.59 10.38
N PHE A 387 16.24 -2.75 9.21
CA PHE A 387 17.56 -3.37 9.07
C PHE A 387 18.67 -2.61 9.80
N THR A 388 18.51 -1.29 10.02
CA THR A 388 19.46 -0.49 10.82
C THR A 388 19.53 -0.89 12.30
N TYR A 389 18.47 -1.52 12.80
CA TYR A 389 18.40 -2.08 14.15
C TYR A 389 18.85 -3.53 14.18
N TYR A 390 18.45 -4.31 13.17
CA TYR A 390 18.91 -5.69 13.02
C TYR A 390 20.44 -5.76 12.89
N ARG A 391 21.02 -4.94 12.00
CA ARG A 391 22.45 -4.97 11.73
C ARG A 391 23.21 -4.21 12.81
N LYS A 392 23.90 -4.96 13.69
CA LYS A 392 24.78 -4.44 14.75
C LYS A 392 24.07 -3.61 15.84
N GLY A 393 22.73 -3.59 15.90
CA GLY A 393 21.99 -2.91 16.97
C GLY A 393 22.20 -1.40 17.04
N ALA A 394 22.65 -0.76 15.95
CA ALA A 394 23.23 0.58 16.02
C ALA A 394 22.21 1.72 15.84
N GLY A 395 21.02 1.45 15.30
CA GLY A 395 19.96 2.45 15.13
C GLY A 395 20.37 3.62 14.25
N THR A 396 21.12 3.35 13.18
CA THR A 396 21.60 4.37 12.23
C THR A 396 21.82 3.82 10.84
N TYR A 397 21.48 4.61 9.82
CA TYR A 397 21.75 4.27 8.41
C TYR A 397 23.25 4.13 8.10
N ALA A 398 24.13 4.78 8.86
CA ALA A 398 25.58 4.58 8.71
C ALA A 398 26.01 3.14 9.02
N SER A 399 25.25 2.40 9.83
CA SER A 399 25.58 1.03 10.23
C SER A 399 25.35 0.00 9.12
N ILE A 400 24.48 0.32 8.17
CA ILE A 400 24.14 -0.54 7.04
C ILE A 400 24.97 -0.23 5.79
N VAL A 401 25.94 0.68 5.87
CA VAL A 401 26.89 0.95 4.77
C VAL A 401 27.91 -0.18 4.64
N GLY A 402 28.05 -0.73 3.43
CA GLY A 402 29.01 -1.77 3.06
C GLY A 402 28.69 -3.15 3.65
N GLY A 403 28.58 -4.16 2.81
CA GLY A 403 28.21 -5.52 3.22
C GLY A 403 28.13 -6.47 2.05
N TRP A 404 27.61 -7.67 2.31
CA TRP A 404 27.36 -8.70 1.29
C TRP A 404 25.92 -9.19 1.34
N GLY A 405 25.32 -9.47 0.17
CA GLY A 405 23.91 -9.83 0.05
C GLY A 405 23.48 -11.07 0.82
N VAL A 406 24.43 -11.95 1.19
CA VAL A 406 24.16 -13.06 2.11
C VAL A 406 23.63 -12.58 3.48
N GLU A 407 23.96 -11.36 3.91
CA GLU A 407 23.44 -10.77 5.15
C GLU A 407 21.94 -10.50 5.07
N ALA A 408 21.43 -10.08 3.89
CA ALA A 408 19.99 -9.91 3.68
C ALA A 408 19.29 -11.27 3.68
N ASN A 409 19.86 -12.27 3.00
CA ASN A 409 19.35 -13.64 2.99
C ASN A 409 19.25 -14.21 4.42
N LEU A 410 20.25 -13.98 5.26
CA LEU A 410 20.22 -14.42 6.66
C LEU A 410 19.11 -13.73 7.48
N ALA A 411 18.85 -12.46 7.21
CA ALA A 411 17.81 -11.71 7.92
C ALA A 411 16.40 -12.21 7.63
N PHE A 412 16.16 -12.77 6.44
CA PHE A 412 14.87 -13.39 6.09
C PHE A 412 14.84 -14.91 6.33
N GLY A 413 15.79 -15.44 7.10
CA GLY A 413 15.76 -16.84 7.52
C GLY A 413 15.97 -17.86 6.40
N THR A 414 16.60 -17.45 5.28
CA THR A 414 16.87 -18.35 4.14
C THR A 414 17.60 -19.63 4.55
N ARG A 415 17.29 -20.72 3.85
CA ARG A 415 17.96 -22.01 3.96
C ARG A 415 19.27 -22.02 3.17
N ALA A 416 20.29 -22.61 3.79
CA ALA A 416 21.64 -22.77 3.22
C ALA A 416 22.26 -21.49 2.60
N PRO A 417 22.20 -20.33 3.28
CA PRO A 417 22.83 -19.12 2.80
C PRO A 417 24.34 -19.33 2.69
N GLY A 418 24.93 -18.80 1.63
CA GLY A 418 26.35 -18.95 1.41
C GLY A 418 26.91 -17.92 0.44
N ASP A 419 28.24 -17.86 0.45
CA ASP A 419 28.98 -17.01 -0.46
C ASP A 419 30.25 -17.70 -0.94
N ARG A 420 30.78 -17.23 -2.07
CA ARG A 420 32.04 -17.74 -2.61
C ARG A 420 32.78 -16.69 -3.42
N ASP A 421 34.07 -16.60 -3.13
CA ASP A 421 35.01 -15.73 -3.84
C ASP A 421 35.18 -16.19 -5.31
N MET A 422 35.01 -15.24 -6.24
CA MET A 422 35.12 -15.48 -7.68
C MET A 422 36.55 -15.85 -8.10
N THR A 423 37.58 -15.50 -7.33
CA THR A 423 38.99 -15.85 -7.62
C THR A 423 39.25 -17.36 -7.57
N ARG A 424 38.36 -18.14 -6.96
CA ARG A 424 38.45 -19.61 -6.89
C ARG A 424 38.17 -20.31 -8.22
N TYR A 425 37.58 -19.61 -9.19
CA TYR A 425 37.26 -20.17 -10.50
C TYR A 425 38.41 -19.96 -11.48
N ALA A 426 38.81 -21.06 -12.12
CA ALA A 426 39.95 -21.09 -13.03
C ALA A 426 39.67 -20.40 -14.37
N ASN A 427 38.41 -20.36 -14.81
CA ASN A 427 38.01 -19.78 -16.09
C ASN A 427 36.56 -19.27 -16.06
N ALA A 428 36.20 -18.48 -17.07
CA ALA A 428 34.88 -17.88 -17.26
C ALA A 428 33.74 -18.90 -17.23
N THR A 429 33.91 -20.04 -17.92
CA THR A 429 32.90 -21.11 -17.96
C THR A 429 32.61 -21.68 -16.56
N SER A 430 33.65 -21.96 -15.76
CA SER A 430 33.48 -22.51 -14.42
C SER A 430 32.75 -21.56 -13.47
N LEU A 431 32.99 -20.25 -13.57
CA LEU A 431 32.28 -19.25 -12.79
C LEU A 431 30.83 -19.08 -13.27
N ALA A 432 30.60 -19.01 -14.58
CA ALA A 432 29.27 -18.87 -15.15
C ALA A 432 28.38 -20.08 -14.81
N ASN A 433 28.95 -21.29 -14.87
CA ASN A 433 28.25 -22.51 -14.46
C ASN A 433 27.95 -22.52 -12.96
N GLU A 434 28.84 -22.01 -12.09
CA GLU A 434 28.48 -21.85 -10.67
C GLU A 434 27.28 -20.91 -10.53
N VAL A 435 27.32 -19.73 -11.14
CA VAL A 435 26.21 -18.76 -11.03
C VAL A 435 24.90 -19.40 -11.49
N PHE A 436 24.93 -20.11 -12.62
CA PHE A 436 23.77 -20.86 -13.12
C PHE A 436 23.29 -21.94 -12.14
N ASN A 437 24.20 -22.76 -11.61
CA ASN A 437 23.84 -23.80 -10.65
C ASN A 437 23.24 -23.22 -9.37
N ARG A 438 23.77 -22.10 -8.88
CA ARG A 438 23.20 -21.41 -7.71
C ARG A 438 21.83 -20.83 -8.03
N TRP A 439 21.70 -20.15 -9.16
CA TRP A 439 20.46 -19.51 -9.55
C TRP A 439 19.34 -20.53 -9.78
N SER A 440 19.64 -21.66 -10.41
CA SER A 440 18.69 -22.76 -10.60
C SER A 440 18.36 -23.56 -9.33
N THR A 441 19.20 -23.49 -8.29
CA THR A 441 18.98 -24.24 -7.03
C THR A 441 18.34 -23.39 -5.94
N TYR A 442 18.74 -22.12 -5.84
CA TYR A 442 18.42 -21.25 -4.71
C TYR A 442 17.55 -20.04 -5.10
N GLY A 443 17.44 -19.70 -6.39
CA GLY A 443 16.69 -18.54 -6.90
C GLY A 443 17.28 -17.17 -6.52
N ALA A 444 17.46 -16.89 -5.23
CA ALA A 444 18.02 -15.63 -4.73
C ALA A 444 19.56 -15.62 -4.82
N VAL A 445 20.08 -15.16 -5.96
CA VAL A 445 21.53 -15.02 -6.21
C VAL A 445 21.93 -13.58 -6.46
N THR A 446 23.00 -13.15 -5.81
CA THR A 446 23.57 -11.82 -5.97
C THR A 446 25.08 -11.88 -6.20
N ILE A 447 25.61 -10.93 -6.96
CA ILE A 447 27.03 -10.84 -7.29
C ILE A 447 27.54 -9.46 -6.92
N GLY A 448 28.56 -9.40 -6.07
CA GLY A 448 29.29 -8.16 -5.81
C GLY A 448 30.59 -8.14 -6.59
N PHE A 449 30.80 -7.07 -7.36
CA PHE A 449 32.00 -6.89 -8.18
C PHE A 449 32.99 -5.97 -7.48
N LEU A 450 34.20 -6.47 -7.26
CA LEU A 450 35.31 -5.72 -6.69
C LEU A 450 36.15 -5.07 -7.80
N GLY A 451 36.73 -3.90 -7.52
CA GLY A 451 37.47 -3.11 -8.51
C GLY A 451 38.78 -3.74 -9.03
N GLN A 452 39.20 -4.90 -8.54
CA GLN A 452 40.38 -5.59 -9.05
C GLN A 452 40.02 -6.39 -10.31
N LYS A 453 40.58 -5.94 -11.44
CA LYS A 453 40.44 -6.55 -12.75
C LYS A 453 41.45 -7.68 -12.94
N ARG A 454 41.05 -8.80 -13.55
CA ARG A 454 41.99 -9.88 -13.90
C ARG A 454 42.91 -9.42 -15.06
N PRO A 455 44.17 -9.93 -15.14
CA PRO A 455 45.04 -9.62 -16.26
C PRO A 455 44.52 -10.19 -17.59
N GLY A 456 44.65 -9.42 -18.68
CA GLY A 456 44.41 -9.91 -20.05
C GLY A 456 42.96 -10.03 -20.51
N VAL A 457 41.99 -9.58 -19.71
CA VAL A 457 40.54 -9.64 -20.03
C VAL A 457 39.97 -8.25 -20.35
N GLY A 458 38.87 -8.21 -21.11
CA GLY A 458 38.18 -6.99 -21.56
C GLY A 458 37.55 -6.16 -20.43
N ASN A 459 36.73 -5.17 -20.76
CA ASN A 459 35.93 -4.43 -19.76
C ASN A 459 34.51 -5.00 -19.70
N ALA A 460 33.87 -4.93 -18.53
CA ALA A 460 32.44 -5.15 -18.40
C ALA A 460 31.78 -3.83 -17.98
N PRO A 461 30.54 -3.58 -18.42
CA PRO A 461 29.88 -2.32 -18.16
C PRO A 461 29.19 -2.44 -16.78
N LEU A 462 30.00 -2.32 -15.73
CA LEU A 462 29.60 -2.53 -14.35
C LEU A 462 30.20 -1.44 -13.46
N ILE A 463 29.50 -1.13 -12.37
CA ILE A 463 29.99 -0.28 -11.29
C ILE A 463 30.79 -1.16 -10.34
N MET A 464 31.99 -0.71 -10.00
CA MET A 464 32.90 -1.43 -9.12
C MET A 464 32.64 -1.09 -7.65
N GLY A 465 32.89 -2.04 -6.75
CA GLY A 465 32.54 -1.89 -5.33
C GLY A 465 31.03 -1.88 -5.12
N HIS A 466 30.29 -2.52 -6.03
CA HIS A 466 28.83 -2.49 -6.09
C HIS A 466 28.25 -3.89 -6.24
N MET A 467 26.99 -4.05 -5.84
CA MET A 467 26.30 -5.34 -5.80
C MET A 467 25.13 -5.37 -6.75
N TYR A 468 24.91 -6.54 -7.37
CA TYR A 468 23.89 -6.77 -8.37
C TYR A 468 23.10 -8.05 -8.06
N THR A 469 21.85 -8.09 -8.50
CA THR A 469 20.99 -9.28 -8.45
C THR A 469 21.08 -10.04 -9.75
N VAL A 470 21.18 -11.38 -9.73
CA VAL A 470 21.05 -12.20 -10.95
C VAL A 470 19.57 -12.36 -11.28
N ILE A 471 19.15 -11.84 -12.43
CA ILE A 471 17.76 -11.84 -12.87
C ILE A 471 17.48 -13.06 -13.75
N SER A 472 18.38 -13.38 -14.67
CA SER A 472 18.21 -14.52 -15.57
C SER A 472 19.54 -15.03 -16.10
N VAL A 473 19.53 -16.29 -16.54
CA VAL A 473 20.65 -16.95 -17.20
C VAL A 473 20.20 -17.46 -18.56
N THR A 474 20.93 -17.09 -19.61
CA THR A 474 20.68 -17.55 -20.99
C THR A 474 21.55 -18.75 -21.30
N LEU A 475 20.93 -19.83 -21.77
CA LEU A 475 21.62 -21.03 -22.25
C LEU A 475 21.52 -21.14 -23.78
N THR A 476 22.63 -21.42 -24.44
CA THR A 476 22.66 -21.81 -25.85
C THR A 476 23.31 -23.18 -25.96
N ASN A 477 22.57 -24.17 -26.48
CA ASN A 477 23.02 -25.56 -26.58
C ASN A 477 23.56 -26.12 -25.24
N GLY A 478 22.93 -25.77 -24.11
CA GLY A 478 23.30 -26.20 -22.77
C GLY A 478 24.50 -25.47 -22.14
N ALA A 479 25.13 -24.52 -22.85
CA ALA A 479 26.19 -23.67 -22.30
C ALA A 479 25.63 -22.31 -21.85
N VAL A 480 26.10 -21.80 -20.71
CA VAL A 480 25.79 -20.44 -20.26
C VAL A 480 26.42 -19.42 -21.22
N THR A 481 25.58 -18.65 -21.90
CA THR A 481 26.02 -17.62 -22.86
C THR A 481 25.73 -16.20 -22.39
N GLY A 482 24.82 -16.03 -21.43
CA GLY A 482 24.47 -14.72 -20.88
C GLY A 482 24.00 -14.82 -19.44
N ILE A 483 24.39 -13.84 -18.61
CA ILE A 483 23.91 -13.68 -17.25
C ILE A 483 23.41 -12.24 -17.13
N THR A 484 22.10 -12.08 -17.01
CA THR A 484 21.46 -10.78 -16.83
C THR A 484 21.41 -10.47 -15.34
N VAL A 485 21.99 -9.32 -14.99
CA VAL A 485 22.03 -8.80 -13.63
C VAL A 485 21.30 -7.47 -13.54
N ARG A 486 20.80 -7.11 -12.35
CA ARG A 486 20.14 -5.83 -12.08
C ARG A 486 20.90 -5.00 -11.07
N ASN A 487 21.10 -3.74 -11.42
CA ASN A 487 21.61 -2.70 -10.55
C ASN A 487 20.50 -2.28 -9.55
N PRO A 488 20.71 -2.36 -8.22
CA PRO A 488 19.73 -1.94 -7.22
C PRO A 488 19.41 -0.44 -7.24
N TRP A 489 20.19 0.40 -7.93
CA TRP A 489 19.80 1.79 -8.22
C TRP A 489 18.49 1.87 -9.02
N GLY A 490 18.17 0.80 -9.75
CA GLY A 490 16.99 0.69 -10.62
C GLY A 490 17.03 1.62 -11.84
N VAL A 491 18.17 2.26 -12.08
CA VAL A 491 18.55 3.03 -13.26
C VAL A 491 20.02 2.73 -13.55
N ASP A 492 20.56 3.19 -14.68
CA ASP A 492 21.97 3.05 -15.05
C ASP A 492 22.44 1.58 -15.02
N GLY A 493 21.80 0.75 -15.83
CA GLY A 493 22.52 -0.39 -16.40
C GLY A 493 23.63 0.20 -17.26
N VAL A 494 24.86 0.24 -16.77
CA VAL A 494 25.99 0.69 -17.59
C VAL A 494 25.96 -0.23 -18.83
N ALA A 495 25.66 0.37 -19.99
CA ALA A 495 25.63 -0.19 -21.34
C ALA A 495 25.22 -1.67 -21.52
N ASN A 496 23.93 -1.96 -21.74
CA ASN A 496 23.42 -2.93 -22.74
C ASN A 496 21.90 -3.23 -22.68
N SER A 497 21.09 -2.65 -21.78
CA SER A 497 19.62 -2.78 -21.88
C SER A 497 19.03 -1.78 -22.87
N SER A 498 17.95 -2.18 -23.55
CA SER A 498 17.16 -1.28 -24.41
C SER A 498 16.36 -0.23 -23.61
N ASN A 499 16.29 -0.38 -22.28
CA ASN A 499 15.60 0.51 -21.37
C ASN A 499 16.56 1.01 -20.27
N PRO A 500 17.02 2.27 -20.31
CA PRO A 500 17.95 2.80 -19.31
C PRO A 500 17.36 2.88 -17.88
N ASN A 501 16.05 2.66 -17.74
CA ASN A 501 15.31 2.81 -16.48
C ASN A 501 15.01 1.48 -15.76
N ASP A 502 15.57 0.34 -16.21
CA ASP A 502 15.35 -0.96 -15.56
C ASP A 502 16.53 -1.43 -14.70
N GLY A 503 17.71 -0.83 -14.90
CA GLY A 503 18.97 -1.21 -14.24
C GLY A 503 19.55 -2.54 -14.72
N LEU A 504 19.09 -3.11 -15.83
CA LEU A 504 19.51 -4.42 -16.32
C LEU A 504 20.80 -4.35 -17.15
N VAL A 505 21.68 -5.34 -16.95
CA VAL A 505 22.91 -5.53 -17.72
C VAL A 505 23.08 -7.01 -18.01
N THR A 506 23.27 -7.37 -19.28
CA THR A 506 23.58 -8.77 -19.64
C THR A 506 25.06 -8.94 -19.91
N LEU A 507 25.68 -9.85 -19.16
CA LEU A 507 27.10 -10.16 -19.21
C LEU A 507 27.33 -11.49 -19.92
N THR A 508 28.33 -11.55 -20.80
CA THR A 508 28.88 -12.84 -21.23
C THR A 508 29.69 -13.48 -20.09
N PRO A 509 29.97 -14.80 -20.14
CA PRO A 509 30.86 -15.45 -19.17
C PRO A 509 32.21 -14.74 -19.01
N ASP A 510 32.79 -14.26 -20.12
CA ASP A 510 34.07 -13.55 -20.09
C ASP A 510 33.96 -12.21 -19.39
N GLN A 511 32.88 -11.46 -19.64
CA GLN A 511 32.61 -10.19 -18.96
C GLN A 511 32.38 -10.38 -17.46
N LEU A 512 31.66 -11.43 -17.06
CA LEU A 512 31.49 -11.80 -15.66
C LEU A 512 32.84 -12.11 -15.00
N PHE A 513 33.74 -12.78 -15.71
CA PHE A 513 35.05 -13.18 -15.21
C PHE A 513 36.08 -12.05 -15.16
N CYS A 514 35.81 -10.91 -15.82
CA CYS A 514 36.72 -9.77 -15.91
C CYS A 514 37.16 -9.22 -14.55
N TYR A 515 36.27 -9.28 -13.56
CA TYR A 515 36.49 -8.70 -12.24
C TYR A 515 36.48 -9.77 -11.16
N THR A 516 37.22 -9.49 -10.10
CA THR A 516 37.10 -10.25 -8.84
C THR A 516 35.82 -9.84 -8.11
N GLY A 517 35.42 -10.62 -7.12
CA GLY A 517 34.15 -10.41 -6.46
C GLY A 517 33.69 -11.62 -5.68
N ARG A 518 32.41 -11.62 -5.34
CA ARG A 518 31.79 -12.69 -4.57
C ARG A 518 30.39 -12.98 -5.11
N VAL A 519 30.11 -14.25 -5.32
CA VAL A 519 28.76 -14.76 -5.58
C VAL A 519 28.14 -15.13 -4.25
N ASN A 520 26.90 -14.71 -4.01
CA ASN A 520 26.16 -14.96 -2.78
C ASN A 520 24.83 -15.62 -3.16
N TRP A 521 24.33 -16.52 -2.32
CA TRP A 521 23.09 -17.24 -2.54
C TRP A 521 22.38 -17.54 -1.20
N GLY A 522 21.12 -17.89 -1.29
CA GLY A 522 20.29 -18.47 -0.22
C GLY A 522 18.99 -18.93 -0.85
N ALA A 523 18.45 -20.07 -0.42
CA ALA A 523 17.10 -20.48 -0.83
C ALA A 523 16.14 -19.91 0.21
N VAL A 524 15.24 -19.03 -0.19
CA VAL A 524 14.29 -18.45 0.76
C VAL A 524 13.26 -19.51 1.16
#